data_AF-A0A7K2XDC9-F1
#
_entry.id   AF-A0A7K2XDC9-F1
#
_cell.length_a   1.000
_cell.length_b   1.000
_cell.length_c   1.000
_cell.angle_alpha   90.00
_cell.angle_beta   90.00
_cell.angle_gamma   90.00
#
_symmetry.space_group_name_H-M   'P 1'
#
loop_
_entity.id
_entity.type
_entity.pdbx_description
1 polymer ?
#
loop_
_entity_poly.entity_id
_entity_poly.type
_entity_poly.pdbx_seq_one_letter_code
_entity_poly.pdbx_strand_id
1 'polypeptide(L)'
;AAGALSLPPQAGRHLYADLGPLRAGLAARGVTDSLELENLLTERLGVPAAGGHRFGDELGALRVRFGTRMFLGASGEERTEALGAEDPRELPRVARALADFGAALEELR
;
A
#
# COMPACT_ATOMS: atom_id res chain seq x y z
N ALA A 1 8.03 -9.85 -6.47
CA ALA A 1 8.01 -8.93 -5.30
C ALA A 1 8.11 -7.49 -5.81
N ALA A 2 7.32 -6.56 -5.27
CA ALA A 2 7.14 -5.19 -5.81
C ALA A 2 8.17 -4.14 -5.32
N GLY A 3 9.24 -4.54 -4.63
CA GLY A 3 10.37 -3.67 -4.26
C GLY A 3 10.24 -2.90 -2.95
N ALA A 4 9.08 -2.91 -2.29
CA ALA A 4 8.93 -2.41 -0.92
C ALA A 4 9.27 -3.48 0.12
N LEU A 5 9.75 -3.06 1.30
CA LEU A 5 10.02 -3.91 2.45
C LEU A 5 8.96 -3.68 3.53
N SER A 6 8.55 -4.74 4.23
CA SER A 6 7.66 -4.60 5.39
C SER A 6 7.90 -5.75 6.37
N LEU A 7 7.76 -5.45 7.66
CA LEU A 7 7.74 -6.49 8.68
C LEU A 7 6.43 -7.29 8.56
N PRO A 8 6.45 -8.62 8.79
CA PRO A 8 5.22 -9.41 8.81
C PRO A 8 4.22 -8.82 9.82
N PRO A 9 3.02 -8.41 9.39
CA PRO A 9 2.03 -7.84 10.29
C PRO A 9 1.58 -8.90 11.30
N GLN A 10 1.66 -8.58 12.59
CA GLN A 10 1.27 -9.49 13.67
C GLN A 10 -0.20 -9.32 14.09
N ALA A 11 -0.79 -8.15 13.82
CA ALA A 11 -2.17 -7.83 14.15
C ALA A 11 -2.68 -6.64 13.34
N GLY A 12 -4.00 -6.46 13.35
CA GLY A 12 -4.67 -5.30 12.77
C GLY A 12 -4.89 -5.41 11.26
N ARG A 13 -5.12 -4.27 10.62
CA ARG A 13 -5.55 -4.15 9.21
C ARG A 13 -4.70 -3.18 8.40
N HIS A 14 -3.45 -3.01 8.82
CA HIS A 14 -2.51 -2.09 8.20
C HIS A 14 -1.18 -2.76 7.93
N LEU A 15 -0.55 -2.37 6.84
CA LEU A 15 0.82 -2.71 6.49
C LEU A 15 1.67 -1.45 6.59
N TYR A 16 2.79 -1.50 7.30
CA TYR A 16 3.76 -0.41 7.34
C TYR A 16 4.96 -0.78 6.47
N ALA A 17 5.10 -0.10 5.33
CA ALA A 17 6.07 -0.45 4.30
C ALA A 17 7.16 0.63 4.18
N ASP A 18 8.39 0.18 3.98
CA ASP A 18 9.56 0.98 3.62
C ASP A 18 9.78 0.89 2.11
N LEU A 19 9.63 2.02 1.43
CA LEU A 19 9.85 2.18 -0.01
C LEU A 19 11.22 2.81 -0.30
N GLY A 20 12.12 2.88 0.69
CA GLY A 20 13.51 3.27 0.53
C GLY A 20 14.24 2.57 -0.63
N PRO A 21 14.02 1.27 -0.91
CA PRO A 21 14.61 0.62 -2.08
C PRO A 21 14.12 1.16 -3.43
N LEU A 22 12.97 1.86 -3.46
CA LEU A 22 12.37 2.49 -4.64
C LEU A 22 12.73 3.99 -4.76
N ARG A 23 13.67 4.48 -3.93
CA ARG A 23 14.03 5.91 -3.85
C ARG A 23 14.40 6.52 -5.21
N ALA A 24 15.11 5.79 -6.07
CA ALA A 24 15.54 6.32 -7.37
C ALA A 24 14.35 6.60 -8.29
N GLY A 25 13.42 5.65 -8.45
CA GLY A 25 12.23 5.84 -9.27
C GLY A 25 11.22 6.81 -8.65
N LEU A 26 11.16 6.92 -7.31
CA LEU A 26 10.40 7.96 -6.62
C LEU A 26 10.99 9.36 -6.87
N ALA A 27 12.31 9.52 -6.77
CA ALA A 27 12.98 10.79 -7.04
C ALA A 27 12.82 11.25 -8.49
N ALA A 28 12.81 10.33 -9.46
CA ALA A 28 12.51 10.63 -10.86
C ALA A 28 11.08 11.19 -11.08
N ARG A 29 10.20 11.00 -10.10
CA ARG A 29 8.82 11.52 -10.08
C ARG A 29 8.67 12.74 -9.16
N GLY A 30 9.78 13.28 -8.66
CA GLY A 30 9.79 14.42 -7.74
C GLY A 30 9.41 14.05 -6.31
N VAL A 31 9.42 12.76 -5.93
CA VAL A 31 9.15 12.33 -4.56
C VAL A 31 10.46 12.09 -3.83
N THR A 32 10.74 12.93 -2.85
CA THR A 32 11.96 12.92 -2.04
C THR A 32 11.67 12.81 -0.55
N ASP A 33 10.44 13.11 -0.12
CA ASP A 33 10.00 13.01 1.26
C ASP A 33 8.69 12.22 1.46
N SER A 34 8.33 12.05 2.73
CA SER A 34 7.17 11.28 3.16
C SER A 34 5.83 11.96 2.84
N LEU A 35 5.77 13.28 2.70
CA LEU A 35 4.55 14.01 2.37
C LEU A 35 4.24 13.88 0.87
N GLU A 36 5.27 14.06 0.03
CA GLU A 36 5.19 13.83 -1.41
C GLU A 36 4.82 12.38 -1.72
N LEU A 37 5.39 11.43 -0.96
CA LEU A 37 5.05 10.01 -1.05
C LEU A 37 3.57 9.74 -0.72
N GLU A 38 3.06 10.34 0.37
CA GLU A 38 1.65 10.22 0.76
C GLU A 38 0.72 10.73 -0.35
N ASN A 39 1.03 11.90 -0.93
CA ASN A 39 0.24 12.49 -1.99
C ASN A 39 0.23 11.60 -3.24
N LEU A 40 1.41 11.20 -3.73
CA LEU A 40 1.55 10.37 -4.92
C LEU A 40 0.77 9.05 -4.77
N LEU A 41 0.95 8.35 -3.65
CA LEU A 41 0.33 7.04 -3.45
C LEU A 41 -1.17 7.15 -3.20
N THR A 42 -1.63 8.19 -2.50
CA THR A 42 -3.06 8.41 -2.28
C THR A 42 -3.78 8.68 -3.59
N GLU A 43 -3.19 9.51 -4.46
CA GLU A 43 -3.71 9.76 -5.81
C GLU A 43 -3.69 8.48 -6.65
N ARG A 44 -2.56 7.78 -6.70
CA ARG A 44 -2.38 6.59 -7.54
C ARG A 44 -3.27 5.41 -7.16
N LEU A 45 -3.53 5.23 -5.86
CA LEU A 45 -4.31 4.11 -5.33
C LEU A 45 -5.79 4.45 -5.11
N GLY A 46 -6.18 5.73 -5.16
CA GLY A 46 -7.54 6.18 -4.89
C GLY A 46 -8.00 5.98 -3.44
N VAL A 47 -7.08 5.62 -2.54
CA VAL A 47 -7.33 5.42 -1.11
C VAL A 47 -6.19 6.03 -0.30
N PRO A 48 -6.43 6.50 0.94
CA PRO A 48 -5.40 7.12 1.75
C PRO A 48 -4.19 6.20 1.99
N ALA A 49 -3.00 6.70 1.66
CA ALA A 49 -1.70 6.05 1.91
C ALA A 49 -0.86 6.94 2.85
N ALA A 50 -1.11 6.81 4.16
CA ALA A 50 -0.55 7.72 5.15
C ALA A 50 0.98 7.60 5.25
N GLY A 51 1.71 8.69 4.99
CA GLY A 51 3.17 8.74 5.08
C GLY A 51 3.68 8.62 6.53
N GLY A 52 4.89 8.10 6.67
CA GLY A 52 5.62 7.94 7.93
C GLY A 52 5.70 9.20 8.79
N HIS A 53 5.77 10.38 8.17
CA HIS A 53 5.79 11.67 8.88
C HIS A 53 4.59 11.87 9.82
N ARG A 54 3.44 11.26 9.53
CA ARG A 54 2.25 11.28 10.41
C ARG A 54 2.41 10.46 11.69
N PHE A 55 3.42 9.59 11.73
CA PHE A 55 3.71 8.67 12.84
C PHE A 55 5.02 9.00 13.55
N GLY A 56 5.64 10.15 13.23
CA GLY A 56 6.88 10.60 13.85
C GLY A 56 8.16 10.08 13.18
N ASP A 57 8.07 9.49 11.99
CA ASP A 57 9.27 9.20 11.20
C ASP A 57 9.88 10.49 10.66
N GLU A 58 11.20 10.45 10.45
CA GLU A 58 11.95 11.49 9.74
C GLU A 58 11.34 11.77 8.36
N LEU A 59 11.29 13.04 7.95
CA LEU A 59 10.65 13.46 6.69
C LEU A 59 11.21 12.72 5.46
N GLY A 60 12.52 12.48 5.41
CA GLY A 60 13.18 11.77 4.31
C GLY A 60 13.02 10.24 4.33
N ALA A 61 12.36 9.68 5.36
CA ALA A 61 12.04 8.26 5.42
C ALA A 61 10.82 7.98 4.52
N LEU A 62 11.06 7.23 3.44
CA LEU A 62 10.03 6.86 2.45
C LEU A 62 9.18 5.69 2.95
N ARG A 63 8.56 5.87 4.12
CA ARG A 63 7.68 4.88 4.75
C ARG A 63 6.22 5.30 4.64
N VAL A 64 5.35 4.32 4.55
CA VAL A 64 3.91 4.52 4.34
C VAL A 64 3.09 3.42 5.01
N ARG A 65 1.93 3.79 5.53
CA ARG A 65 0.94 2.88 6.10
C ARG A 65 -0.21 2.66 5.13
N PHE A 66 -0.32 1.46 4.59
CA PHE A 66 -1.46 1.03 3.77
C PHE A 66 -2.55 0.39 4.63
N GLY A 67 -3.82 0.65 4.30
CA GLY A 67 -4.96 -0.08 4.88
C GLY A 67 -5.37 -1.25 4.00
N THR A 68 -5.63 -2.42 4.58
CA THR A 68 -5.99 -3.63 3.81
C THR A 68 -7.43 -3.63 3.28
N ARG A 69 -8.25 -2.64 3.66
CA ARG A 69 -9.67 -2.57 3.26
C ARG A 69 -9.88 -2.46 1.75
N MET A 70 -8.91 -1.88 1.03
CA MET A 70 -8.93 -1.78 -0.44
C MET A 70 -9.01 -3.15 -1.15
N PHE A 71 -8.61 -4.23 -0.46
CA PHE A 71 -8.65 -5.58 -1.01
C PHE A 71 -9.96 -6.33 -0.71
N LEU A 72 -10.82 -5.80 0.19
CA LEU A 72 -11.99 -6.52 0.71
C LEU A 72 -13.28 -6.24 -0.07
N GLY A 73 -13.21 -5.58 -1.22
CA GLY A 73 -14.39 -5.18 -2.00
C GLY A 73 -15.04 -3.88 -1.52
N ALA A 74 -15.93 -3.37 -2.36
CA ALA A 74 -16.63 -2.09 -2.19
C ALA A 74 -17.87 -2.24 -1.30
N SER A 75 -18.57 -3.36 -1.37
CA SER A 75 -19.81 -3.59 -0.61
C SER A 75 -19.60 -4.23 0.76
N GLY A 76 -20.66 -4.28 1.59
CA GLY A 76 -20.65 -5.03 2.84
C GLY A 76 -20.64 -6.55 2.64
N GLU A 77 -21.32 -7.02 1.60
CA GLU A 77 -21.40 -8.44 1.24
C GLU A 77 -20.06 -8.96 0.74
N GLU A 78 -19.43 -8.24 -0.20
CA GLU A 78 -18.11 -8.58 -0.73
C GLU A 78 -17.05 -8.65 0.37
N ARG A 79 -17.16 -7.76 1.35
CA ARG A 79 -16.29 -7.73 2.53
C ARG A 79 -16.52 -8.92 3.44
N THR A 80 -17.77 -9.26 3.70
CA THR A 80 -18.12 -10.42 4.53
C THR A 80 -17.60 -11.70 3.88
N GLU A 81 -17.79 -11.87 2.57
CA GLU A 81 -17.28 -13.03 1.84
C GLU A 81 -15.74 -13.08 1.85
N ALA A 82 -15.06 -11.94 1.62
CA ALA A 82 -13.59 -11.90 1.64
C ALA A 82 -13.01 -12.22 3.03
N LEU A 83 -13.68 -11.80 4.11
CA LEU A 83 -13.25 -12.10 5.47
C LEU A 83 -13.58 -13.53 5.92
N GLY A 84 -14.56 -14.17 5.28
CA GLY A 84 -14.98 -15.54 5.58
C GLY A 84 -14.33 -16.63 4.71
N ALA A 85 -13.63 -16.26 3.63
CA ALA A 85 -12.95 -17.19 2.74
C ALA A 85 -11.75 -17.86 3.41
N GLU A 86 -11.56 -19.16 3.16
CA GLU A 86 -10.37 -19.90 3.62
C GLU A 86 -9.09 -19.35 2.99
N ASP A 87 -9.13 -19.11 1.68
CA ASP A 87 -8.11 -18.33 0.97
C ASP A 87 -8.75 -17.15 0.21
N PRO A 88 -8.70 -15.93 0.75
CA PRO A 88 -9.28 -14.77 0.08
C PRO A 88 -8.62 -14.44 -1.25
N ARG A 89 -7.41 -14.94 -1.54
CA ARG A 89 -6.69 -14.68 -2.80
C ARG A 89 -7.31 -15.41 -3.99
N GLU A 90 -8.10 -16.45 -3.74
CA GLU A 90 -8.82 -17.16 -4.80
C GLU A 90 -10.04 -16.37 -5.30
N LEU A 91 -10.52 -15.39 -4.52
CA LEU A 91 -11.60 -14.50 -4.93
C LEU A 91 -11.10 -13.56 -6.05
N PRO A 92 -11.70 -13.55 -7.25
CA PRO A 92 -11.20 -12.79 -8.39
C PRO A 92 -11.00 -11.29 -8.12
N ARG A 93 -11.88 -10.69 -7.31
CA ARG A 93 -11.79 -9.27 -6.93
C ARG A 93 -10.58 -8.96 -6.04
N VAL A 94 -10.24 -9.88 -5.13
CA VAL A 94 -9.11 -9.73 -4.20
C VAL A 94 -7.82 -9.89 -5.00
N ALA A 95 -7.74 -10.94 -5.82
CA ALA A 95 -6.62 -11.16 -6.73
C ALA A 95 -6.38 -9.94 -7.64
N ARG A 96 -7.45 -9.36 -8.21
CA ARG A 96 -7.35 -8.16 -9.04
C ARG A 96 -6.84 -6.96 -8.25
N ALA A 97 -7.41 -6.68 -7.08
CA ALA A 97 -6.97 -5.56 -6.25
C ALA A 97 -5.51 -5.69 -5.81
N LEU A 98 -5.05 -6.91 -5.51
CA LEU A 98 -3.64 -7.20 -5.20
C LEU A 98 -2.73 -6.98 -6.42
N ALA A 99 -3.17 -7.39 -7.62
CA ALA A 99 -2.43 -7.17 -8.85
C ALA A 99 -2.31 -5.67 -9.18
N ASP A 100 -3.40 -4.91 -9.05
CA ASP A 100 -3.42 -3.46 -9.28
C ASP A 100 -2.53 -2.72 -8.28
N PHE A 101 -2.57 -3.10 -7.01
CA PHE A 101 -1.67 -2.57 -5.97
C PHE A 101 -0.20 -2.90 -6.28
N GLY A 102 0.09 -4.14 -6.68
CA GLY A 102 1.44 -4.56 -7.06
C GLY A 102 1.97 -3.79 -8.27
N ALA A 103 1.14 -3.58 -9.29
CA ALA A 103 1.51 -2.80 -10.48
C ALA A 103 1.82 -1.34 -10.13
N ALA A 104 1.01 -0.71 -9.27
CA ALA A 104 1.25 0.66 -8.83
C ALA A 104 2.61 0.83 -8.12
N LEU A 105 3.07 -0.17 -7.37
CA LEU A 105 4.40 -0.15 -6.74
C LEU A 105 5.51 -0.49 -7.73
N GLU A 106 5.27 -1.41 -8.67
CA GLU A 106 6.25 -1.80 -9.69
C GLU A 106 6.59 -0.61 -10.61
N GLU A 107 5.62 0.26 -10.90
CA GLU A 107 5.84 1.50 -11.64
C GLU A 107 6.90 2.40 -10.97
N LEU A 108 7.11 2.31 -9.65
CA LEU A 108 8.03 3.18 -8.89
C LEU A 108 9.49 2.73 -8.95
N ARG A 109 9.81 1.65 -9.66
CA ARG A 109 11.18 1.20 -9.87
C ARG A 109 11.97 2.11 -10.81
#